data_AF-A0AAE4Z5S0-F1
#
_entry.id   AF-A0AAE4Z5S0-F1
#
_cell.length_a   1.000
_cell.length_b   1.000
_cell.length_c   1.000
_cell.angle_alpha   90.00
_cell.angle_beta   90.00
_cell.angle_gamma   90.00
#
_symmetry.space_group_name_H-M   'P 1'
#
loop_
_entity.id
_entity.type
_entity.pdbx_description
1 polymer ?
#
loop_
_entity_poly.entity_id
_entity_poly.type
_entity_poly.pdbx_seq_one_letter_code
_entity_poly.pdbx_strand_id
1 'polypeptide(L)'
;MKDGVESLGRIRAQGIVLLLVMFVVGVLAGVALERVRIARNAPSGARPFGMGQPWAEGHLPMMFRELDLTADQRERIATILLQSRPRTERILQEMLPRLRAVTDSVRDEVRAVLTVEQAARLDSLMVRMRPRGPMHQGRPGRRGPPAPER
;
A
#
# COMPACT_ATOMS: atom_id res chain seq x y z
N MET A 1 28.78 34.54 -33.52
CA MET A 1 28.43 34.86 -32.10
C MET A 1 27.10 34.22 -31.64
N LYS A 2 26.46 33.33 -32.42
CA LYS A 2 25.20 32.67 -32.03
C LYS A 2 25.43 31.29 -31.36
N ASP A 3 26.56 30.65 -31.64
CA ASP A 3 26.88 29.30 -31.18
C ASP A 3 27.27 29.23 -29.69
N GLY A 4 27.77 30.34 -29.13
CA GLY A 4 28.18 30.41 -27.72
C GLY A 4 27.00 30.46 -26.73
N VAL A 5 25.83 30.94 -27.16
CA VAL A 5 24.65 31.09 -26.29
C VAL A 5 23.87 29.78 -26.19
N GLU A 6 23.83 28.99 -27.26
CA GLU A 6 23.22 27.66 -27.29
C GLU A 6 24.01 26.63 -26.47
N SER A 7 25.34 26.72 -26.45
CA SER A 7 26.18 25.82 -25.64
C SER A 7 26.02 26.09 -24.14
N LEU A 8 25.94 27.35 -23.71
CA LEU A 8 25.66 27.73 -22.33
C LEU A 8 24.27 27.26 -21.87
N GLY A 9 23.26 27.35 -22.74
CA GLY A 9 21.91 26.87 -22.45
C GLY A 9 21.86 25.35 -22.25
N ARG A 10 22.54 24.60 -23.13
CA ARG A 10 22.67 23.14 -23.01
C ARG A 10 23.41 22.71 -21.75
N ILE A 11 24.50 23.37 -21.38
CA ILE A 11 25.27 23.03 -20.17
C ILE A 11 24.43 23.27 -18.92
N ARG A 12 23.68 24.39 -18.85
CA ARG A 12 22.77 24.67 -17.74
C ARG A 12 21.62 23.66 -17.66
N ALA A 13 21.01 23.32 -18.79
CA ALA A 13 19.97 22.31 -18.85
C ALA A 13 20.48 20.92 -18.44
N GLN A 14 21.68 20.53 -18.90
CA GLN A 14 22.34 19.28 -18.52
C GLN A 14 22.63 19.24 -17.00
N GLY A 15 23.10 20.36 -16.43
CA GLY A 15 23.31 20.48 -14.98
C GLY A 15 22.02 20.31 -14.18
N ILE A 16 20.93 20.96 -14.61
CA ILE A 16 19.61 20.84 -13.96
C ILE A 16 19.07 19.42 -14.04
N VAL A 17 19.19 18.77 -15.20
CA VAL A 17 18.77 17.36 -15.39
C VAL A 17 19.58 16.44 -14.48
N LEU A 18 20.90 16.64 -14.39
CA LEU A 18 21.76 15.80 -13.55
C LEU A 18 21.44 15.98 -12.06
N LEU A 19 21.10 17.20 -11.65
CA LEU A 19 20.68 17.52 -10.29
C LEU A 19 19.31 16.90 -9.95
N LEU A 20 18.35 16.96 -10.89
CA LEU A 20 17.06 16.27 -10.76
C LEU A 20 17.22 14.76 -10.66
N VAL A 21 18.08 14.16 -11.48
CA VAL A 21 18.36 12.71 -11.43
C VAL A 21 18.97 12.32 -10.08
N MET A 22 19.99 13.03 -9.60
CA MET A 22 20.57 12.76 -8.27
C MET A 22 19.54 12.94 -7.14
N PHE A 23 18.68 13.96 -7.23
CA PHE A 23 17.63 14.19 -6.26
C PHE A 23 16.62 13.04 -6.24
N VAL A 24 16.15 12.60 -7.41
CA VAL A 24 15.24 11.44 -7.52
C VAL A 24 15.89 10.18 -6.97
N VAL A 25 17.16 9.91 -7.30
CA VAL A 25 17.91 8.77 -6.75
C VAL A 25 18.01 8.86 -5.23
N GLY A 26 18.29 10.04 -4.68
CA GLY A 26 18.35 10.29 -3.24
C GLY A 26 17.00 10.07 -2.55
N VAL A 27 15.90 10.57 -3.13
CA VAL A 27 14.53 10.38 -2.61
C VAL A 27 14.15 8.91 -2.64
N LEU A 28 14.43 8.19 -3.74
CA LEU A 28 14.15 6.77 -3.87
C LEU A 28 14.95 5.94 -2.85
N ALA A 29 16.24 6.26 -2.66
CA ALA A 29 17.08 5.60 -1.65
C ALA A 29 16.59 5.88 -0.23
N GLY A 30 16.20 7.13 0.06
CA GLY A 30 15.63 7.52 1.35
C GLY A 30 14.33 6.79 1.66
N VAL A 31 13.39 6.75 0.70
CA VAL A 31 12.12 6.02 0.82
C VAL A 31 12.35 4.51 0.99
N ALA A 32 13.31 3.93 0.28
CA ALA A 32 13.66 2.52 0.42
C ALA A 32 14.22 2.22 1.83
N LEU A 33 15.12 3.06 2.35
CA LEU A 33 15.67 2.92 3.70
C LEU A 33 14.57 3.05 4.76
N GLU A 34 13.72 4.07 4.64
CA GLU A 34 12.58 4.32 5.53
C GLU A 34 11.64 3.10 5.56
N ARG A 35 11.30 2.55 4.38
CA ARG A 35 10.44 1.37 4.28
C ARG A 35 11.07 0.11 4.86
N VAL A 36 12.38 -0.11 4.69
CA VAL A 36 13.08 -1.25 5.29
C VAL A 36 13.15 -1.10 6.81
N ARG A 37 13.36 0.11 7.32
CA ARG A 37 13.41 0.40 8.76
C ARG A 37 12.04 0.21 9.41
N ILE A 38 10.98 0.73 8.78
CA ILE A 38 9.59 0.50 9.19
C ILE A 38 9.24 -0.98 9.09
N ALA A 39 9.63 -1.69 8.04
CA ALA A 39 9.35 -3.13 7.91
C ALA A 39 10.10 -3.99 8.93
N ARG A 40 11.32 -3.60 9.32
CA ARG A 40 12.11 -4.28 10.37
C ARG A 40 11.60 -3.98 11.79
N ASN A 41 11.06 -2.79 12.02
CA ASN A 41 10.54 -2.36 13.32
C ASN A 41 9.01 -2.51 13.44
N ALA A 42 8.32 -2.86 12.35
CA ALA A 42 6.91 -3.17 12.39
C ALA A 42 6.73 -4.51 13.11
N PRO A 43 5.95 -4.57 14.20
CA PRO A 43 5.56 -5.85 14.77
C PRO A 43 4.92 -6.69 13.66
N SER A 44 5.37 -7.93 13.53
CA SER A 44 4.95 -8.86 12.48
C SER A 44 3.42 -9.02 12.56
N GLY A 45 2.69 -8.23 11.79
CA GLY A 45 1.23 -8.13 11.89
C GLY A 45 0.63 -6.74 11.69
N ALA A 46 1.42 -5.67 11.67
CA ALA A 46 0.93 -4.32 11.37
C ALA A 46 0.52 -4.19 9.89
N ARG A 47 -0.68 -4.67 9.56
CA ARG A 47 -1.37 -4.31 8.32
C ARG A 47 -1.59 -2.79 8.33
N PRO A 48 -1.41 -2.08 7.20
CA PRO A 48 -1.78 -0.68 7.12
C PRO A 48 -3.20 -0.49 7.61
N PHE A 49 -3.40 0.48 8.50
CA PHE A 49 -4.73 0.95 8.88
C PHE A 49 -5.54 1.18 7.61
N GLY A 50 -6.57 0.36 7.37
CA GLY A 50 -7.56 0.62 6.33
C GLY A 50 -7.93 -0.53 5.40
N MET A 51 -7.08 -1.54 5.16
CA MET A 51 -7.40 -2.56 4.14
C MET A 51 -7.29 -3.99 4.68
N GLY A 52 -8.44 -4.58 5.02
CA GLY A 52 -8.62 -6.03 4.96
C GLY A 52 -8.69 -6.79 6.29
N GLN A 53 -9.01 -6.15 7.41
CA GLN A 53 -9.71 -6.86 8.47
C GLN A 53 -11.08 -6.21 8.62
N PRO A 54 -12.18 -6.92 8.32
CA PRO A 54 -13.46 -6.58 8.93
C PRO A 54 -13.17 -6.43 10.41
N TRP A 55 -13.55 -5.30 11.02
CA TRP A 55 -13.55 -5.21 12.47
C TRP A 55 -14.32 -6.45 12.93
N ALA A 56 -13.64 -7.46 13.49
CA ALA A 56 -14.36 -8.67 13.89
C ALA A 56 -15.35 -8.24 14.97
N GLU A 57 -16.58 -8.74 14.90
CA GLU A 57 -17.56 -8.50 15.97
C GLU A 57 -16.90 -8.83 17.32
N GLY A 58 -16.82 -7.83 18.20
CA GLY A 58 -16.18 -7.96 19.51
C GLY A 58 -14.66 -7.73 19.58
N HIS A 59 -13.97 -7.32 18.52
CA HIS A 59 -12.53 -7.02 18.59
C HIS A 59 -12.21 -5.53 18.41
N LEU A 60 -11.79 -4.92 19.52
CA LEU A 60 -11.21 -3.58 19.51
C LEU A 60 -9.82 -3.58 18.84
N PRO A 61 -9.48 -2.51 18.09
CA PRO A 61 -8.13 -2.27 17.61
C PRO A 61 -7.09 -2.35 18.72
N MET A 62 -5.87 -2.71 18.35
CA MET A 62 -4.76 -2.91 19.28
C MET A 62 -4.53 -1.68 20.18
N MET A 63 -4.62 -0.47 19.62
CA MET A 63 -4.53 0.81 20.35
C MET A 63 -5.52 0.94 21.52
N PHE A 64 -6.72 0.37 21.43
CA PHE A 64 -7.71 0.44 22.53
C PHE A 64 -7.51 -0.67 23.56
N ARG A 65 -6.70 -1.69 23.25
CA ARG A 65 -6.38 -2.76 24.21
C ARG A 65 -5.38 -2.30 25.27
N GLU A 66 -4.62 -1.25 24.98
CA GLU A 66 -3.62 -0.66 25.88
C GLU A 66 -4.23 0.36 26.88
N LEU A 67 -5.54 0.62 26.80
CA LEU A 67 -6.22 1.63 27.62
C LEU A 67 -6.91 1.06 28.87
N ASP A 68 -6.61 -0.18 29.27
CA ASP A 68 -7.20 -0.87 30.43
C ASP A 68 -8.73 -0.71 30.56
N LEU A 69 -9.42 -0.83 29.41
CA LEU A 69 -10.86 -0.58 29.32
C LEU A 69 -11.68 -1.61 30.12
N THR A 70 -12.66 -1.11 30.87
CA THR A 70 -13.69 -1.95 31.51
C THR A 70 -14.55 -2.67 30.47
N ALA A 71 -15.29 -3.69 30.89
CA ALA A 71 -16.17 -4.45 30.00
C ALA A 71 -17.24 -3.55 29.34
N ASP A 72 -17.88 -2.67 30.12
CA ASP A 72 -18.89 -1.72 29.63
C ASP A 72 -18.29 -0.70 28.65
N GLN A 73 -17.09 -0.17 28.92
CA GLN A 73 -16.39 0.71 27.99
C GLN A 73 -16.07 0.02 26.66
N ARG A 74 -15.63 -1.25 26.73
CA ARG A 74 -15.30 -2.05 25.55
C ARG A 74 -16.51 -2.28 24.66
N GLU A 75 -17.66 -2.59 25.24
CA GLU A 75 -18.92 -2.80 24.54
C GLU A 75 -19.42 -1.52 23.86
N ARG A 76 -19.38 -0.39 24.59
CA ARG A 76 -19.76 0.93 24.04
C ARG A 76 -18.87 1.33 22.87
N ILE A 77 -17.55 1.19 22.99
CA ILE A 77 -16.61 1.52 21.91
C ILE A 77 -16.82 0.58 20.72
N ALA A 78 -17.02 -0.72 20.94
CA ALA A 78 -17.32 -1.67 19.87
C ALA A 78 -18.59 -1.25 19.10
N THR A 79 -19.63 -0.83 19.82
CA THR A 79 -20.88 -0.34 19.23
C THR A 79 -20.67 0.92 18.38
N ILE A 80 -19.91 1.90 18.89
CA ILE A 80 -19.57 3.13 18.15
C ILE A 80 -18.83 2.79 16.84
N LEU A 81 -17.86 1.88 16.90
CA LEU A 81 -17.09 1.45 15.74
C LEU A 81 -17.94 0.66 14.73
N LEU A 82 -18.89 -0.14 15.20
CA LEU A 82 -19.84 -0.86 14.33
C LEU A 82 -20.74 0.13 13.58
N GLN A 83 -21.30 1.10 14.30
CA GLN A 83 -22.20 2.10 13.74
C GLN A 83 -21.50 3.08 12.78
N SER A 84 -20.19 3.28 12.91
CA SER A 84 -19.43 4.16 12.03
C SER A 84 -19.05 3.51 10.70
N ARG A 85 -19.07 2.16 10.59
CA ARG A 85 -18.67 1.43 9.37
C ARG A 85 -19.34 1.93 8.08
N PRO A 86 -20.67 2.15 8.02
CA PRO A 86 -21.30 2.58 6.78
C PRO A 86 -20.83 3.96 6.33
N ARG A 87 -20.52 4.85 7.29
CA ARG A 87 -20.00 6.20 6.99
C ARG A 87 -18.59 6.11 6.42
N THR A 88 -17.72 5.29 7.02
CA THR A 88 -16.36 5.06 6.51
C THR A 88 -16.38 4.40 5.14
N GLU A 89 -17.21 3.37 4.94
CA GLU A 89 -17.32 2.67 3.66
C GLU A 89 -17.77 3.61 2.55
N ARG A 90 -18.75 4.49 2.81
CA ARG A 90 -19.20 5.49 1.84
C ARG A 90 -18.06 6.42 1.40
N ILE A 91 -17.31 6.96 2.36
CA ILE A 91 -16.16 7.84 2.06
C ILE A 91 -15.12 7.09 1.22
N LEU A 92 -14.81 5.85 1.57
CA LEU A 92 -13.88 5.02 0.81
C LEU A 92 -14.38 4.75 -0.60
N GLN A 93 -15.66 4.42 -0.79
CA GLN A 93 -16.26 4.19 -2.11
C GLN A 93 -16.17 5.44 -3.00
N GLU A 94 -16.31 6.63 -2.44
CA GLU A 94 -16.20 7.89 -3.17
C GLU A 94 -14.74 8.26 -3.50
N MET A 95 -13.79 7.99 -2.57
CA MET A 95 -12.40 8.40 -2.72
C MET A 95 -11.51 7.40 -3.47
N LEU A 96 -11.71 6.09 -3.27
CA LEU A 96 -10.85 5.05 -3.85
C LEU A 96 -10.76 5.11 -5.39
N PRO A 97 -11.84 5.37 -6.14
CA PRO A 97 -11.76 5.51 -7.59
C PRO A 97 -10.87 6.68 -8.02
N ARG A 98 -10.96 7.81 -7.32
CA ARG A 98 -10.13 9.00 -7.61
C ARG A 98 -8.66 8.72 -7.35
N LEU A 99 -8.36 8.06 -6.23
CA LEU A 99 -6.98 7.66 -5.91
C LEU A 99 -6.41 6.68 -6.93
N ARG A 100 -7.22 5.71 -7.39
CA ARG A 100 -6.82 4.78 -8.45
C ARG A 100 -6.51 5.53 -9.73
N ALA A 101 -7.38 6.44 -10.17
CA ALA A 101 -7.17 7.23 -11.38
C ALA A 101 -5.84 8.02 -11.34
N VAL A 102 -5.52 8.66 -10.21
CA VAL A 102 -4.24 9.37 -10.04
C VAL A 102 -3.06 8.39 -10.10
N THR A 103 -3.17 7.25 -9.42
CA THR A 103 -2.11 6.24 -9.40
C THR A 103 -1.86 5.65 -10.80
N ASP A 104 -2.94 5.40 -11.54
CA ASP A 104 -2.88 4.88 -12.92
C ASP A 104 -2.26 5.92 -13.87
N SER A 105 -2.63 7.20 -13.76
CA SER A 105 -2.02 8.29 -14.55
C SER A 105 -0.51 8.38 -14.32
N VAL A 106 -0.08 8.42 -13.06
CA VAL A 106 1.34 8.48 -12.71
C VAL A 106 2.08 7.24 -13.22
N ARG A 107 1.45 6.07 -13.18
CA ARG A 107 2.04 4.84 -13.72
C ARG A 107 2.23 4.92 -15.23
N ASP A 108 1.27 5.49 -15.96
CA ASP A 108 1.37 5.63 -17.41
C ASP A 108 2.42 6.66 -17.82
N GLU A 109 2.52 7.77 -17.09
CA GLU A 109 3.60 8.75 -17.26
C GLU A 109 4.98 8.12 -17.02
N VAL A 110 5.12 7.32 -15.95
CA VAL A 110 6.35 6.57 -15.69
C VAL A 110 6.61 5.55 -16.81
N ARG A 111 5.60 4.84 -17.29
CA ARG A 111 5.78 3.87 -18.38
C ARG A 111 6.27 4.55 -19.67
N ALA A 112 5.81 5.76 -19.96
CA ALA A 112 6.18 6.49 -21.17
C ALA A 112 7.68 6.85 -21.26
N VAL A 113 8.37 6.94 -20.12
CA VAL A 113 9.82 7.23 -20.08
C VAL A 113 10.70 5.98 -20.03
N LEU A 114 10.11 4.78 -19.92
CA LEU A 114 10.83 3.52 -19.86
C LEU A 114 11.06 2.93 -21.26
N THR A 115 12.14 2.14 -21.39
CA THR A 115 12.28 1.27 -22.55
C THR A 115 11.25 0.14 -22.49
N VAL A 116 10.97 -0.49 -23.64
CA VAL A 116 10.00 -1.60 -23.74
C VAL A 116 10.34 -2.73 -22.76
N GLU A 117 11.62 -3.08 -22.63
CA GLU A 117 12.08 -4.12 -21.70
C GLU A 117 11.89 -3.73 -20.23
N GLN A 118 12.16 -2.47 -19.88
CA GLN A 118 11.96 -1.94 -18.53
C GLN A 118 10.48 -1.89 -18.15
N ALA A 119 9.61 -1.48 -19.08
CA ALA A 119 8.16 -1.47 -18.88
C ALA A 119 7.62 -2.88 -18.62
N ALA A 120 8.03 -3.87 -19.43
CA ALA A 120 7.66 -5.26 -19.24
C ALA A 120 8.13 -5.80 -17.87
N ARG A 121 9.34 -5.43 -17.44
CA ARG A 121 9.85 -5.80 -16.12
C ARG A 121 9.06 -5.15 -14.99
N LEU A 122 8.70 -3.87 -15.10
CA LEU A 122 7.86 -3.16 -14.14
C LEU A 122 6.49 -3.83 -13.97
N ASP A 123 5.86 -4.21 -15.09
CA ASP A 123 4.57 -4.90 -15.07
C ASP A 123 4.64 -6.26 -14.35
N SER A 124 5.71 -7.03 -14.60
CA SER A 124 5.94 -8.30 -13.91
C SER A 124 6.12 -8.15 -12.39
N LEU A 125 6.72 -7.04 -11.93
CA LEU A 125 6.91 -6.75 -10.51
C LEU A 125 5.58 -6.37 -9.87
N MET A 126 4.77 -5.56 -10.54
CA MET A 126 3.47 -5.13 -10.04
C MET A 126 2.47 -6.29 -9.93
N VAL A 127 2.47 -7.23 -10.88
CA VAL A 127 1.65 -8.45 -10.79
C VAL A 127 2.02 -9.29 -9.55
N ARG A 128 3.31 -9.37 -9.20
CA ARG A 128 3.79 -10.08 -8.00
C ARG A 128 3.45 -9.36 -6.69
N MET A 129 3.40 -8.04 -6.71
CA MET A 129 3.09 -7.21 -5.54
C MET A 129 1.60 -7.00 -5.32
N ARG A 130 0.74 -7.30 -6.32
CA ARG A 130 -0.71 -7.21 -6.14
C ARG A 130 -1.07 -8.15 -4.98
N PRO A 131 -1.66 -7.62 -3.88
CA PRO A 131 -2.01 -8.47 -2.75
C PRO A 131 -2.89 -9.59 -3.28
N ARG A 132 -2.48 -10.84 -3.02
CA ARG A 132 -3.36 -12.00 -3.25
C ARG A 132 -4.66 -11.64 -2.56
N GLY A 133 -5.75 -11.51 -3.35
CA GLY A 133 -7.07 -11.23 -2.83
C GLY A 133 -7.41 -12.23 -1.71
N PRO A 134 -8.40 -11.92 -0.85
CA PRO A 134 -8.77 -12.81 0.24
C PRO A 134 -8.90 -14.23 -0.32
N MET A 135 -8.11 -15.14 0.23
CA MET A 135 -8.01 -16.53 -0.17
C MET A 135 -9.33 -17.23 0.17
N HIS A 136 -10.39 -16.94 -0.58
CA HIS A 136 -11.58 -17.78 -0.71
C HIS A 136 -11.21 -18.93 -1.64
N GLN A 137 -10.29 -19.76 -1.18
CA GLN A 137 -10.20 -21.13 -1.66
C GLN A 137 -10.55 -21.98 -0.46
N GLY A 138 -11.85 -22.26 -0.31
CA GLY A 138 -12.31 -23.34 0.53
C GLY A 138 -11.46 -24.55 0.20
N ARG A 139 -10.72 -25.04 1.20
CA ARG A 139 -10.13 -26.37 1.11
C ARG A 139 -11.29 -27.34 0.87
N PRO A 140 -11.32 -28.09 -0.24
CA PRO A 140 -12.22 -29.23 -0.35
C PRO A 140 -11.89 -30.16 0.82
N GLY A 141 -12.93 -30.63 1.51
CA GLY A 141 -12.83 -31.30 2.80
C GLY A 141 -11.68 -32.29 2.91
N ARG A 142 -10.84 -32.11 3.93
CA ARG A 142 -10.20 -33.25 4.58
C ARG A 142 -11.31 -34.04 5.26
N ARG A 143 -11.92 -34.95 4.51
CA ARG A 143 -12.68 -36.07 5.07
C ARG A 143 -11.69 -36.80 5.97
N GLY A 144 -11.80 -36.59 7.28
CA GLY A 144 -11.04 -37.39 8.24
C GLY A 144 -11.38 -38.87 8.02
N PRO A 145 -10.44 -39.80 8.26
CA PRO A 145 -10.76 -41.23 8.20
C PRO A 145 -11.91 -41.53 9.18
N PRO A 146 -12.84 -42.44 8.84
CA PRO A 146 -13.96 -42.77 9.72
C PRO A 146 -13.42 -43.28 11.06
N ALA A 147 -14.04 -42.84 12.15
CA ALA A 147 -13.73 -43.31 13.49
C ALA A 147 -14.01 -44.82 13.60
N PRO A 148 -13.18 -45.60 14.32
CA PRO A 148 -13.47 -46.99 14.57
C PRO A 148 -14.68 -47.09 15.51
N GLU A 149 -15.70 -47.81 15.07
CA GLU A 149 -16.83 -48.23 15.91
C GLU A 149 -16.29 -49.05 17.10
N ARG A 150 -16.70 -48.68 18.31
CA ARG A 150 -16.58 -49.49 19.52
C ARG A 150 -17.90 -49.42 20.27
#